data_AF-A0A1Y1HQM5-F1
#
_entry.id   AF-A0A1Y1HQM5-F1
#
_cell.length_a   1.000
_cell.length_b   1.000
_cell.length_c   1.000
_cell.angle_alpha   90.00
_cell.angle_beta   90.00
_cell.angle_gamma   90.00
#
_symmetry.space_group_name_H-M   'P 1'
#
loop_
_entity.id
_entity.type
_entity.pdbx_description
1 polymer ?
#
loop_
_entity_poly.entity_id
_entity_poly.type
_entity_poly.pdbx_seq_one_letter_code
_entity_poly.pdbx_strand_id
1 'polypeptide(L)' 'MAFMMGGEHSIAGMELEIRNILDKKEWEQAYQYEIPVLTWSNEGSDDEVAIPRFSPRTSIERMQKQLHSLLTS' A
#
# COMPACT_ATOMS: atom_id res chain seq x y z
N MET A 1 3.24 -12.14 -20.22
CA MET A 1 4.14 -12.01 -19.05
C MET A 1 3.25 -12.07 -17.82
N ALA A 2 3.08 -13.27 -17.24
CA ALA A 2 2.06 -13.53 -16.22
C ALA A 2 2.66 -13.33 -14.82
N PHE A 3 2.30 -12.23 -14.17
CA PHE A 3 2.62 -11.98 -12.77
C PHE A 3 1.67 -12.79 -11.86
N MET A 4 1.64 -14.12 -12.03
CA MET A 4 0.84 -15.01 -11.18
C MET A 4 1.72 -15.56 -10.07
N MET A 5 2.03 -14.71 -9.08
CA MET A 5 2.47 -15.16 -7.75
C MET A 5 1.21 -15.50 -6.95
N GLY A 6 0.66 -16.69 -7.21
CA GLY A 6 -0.37 -17.34 -6.39
C GLY A 6 0.30 -18.00 -5.18
N GLY A 7 0.74 -17.19 -4.23
CA GLY A 7 1.11 -17.65 -2.89
C GLY A 7 0.01 -17.33 -1.89
N GLU A 8 0.04 -17.93 -0.70
CA GLU A 8 -0.94 -17.70 0.38
C GLU A 8 -1.09 -16.22 0.78
N HIS A 9 -0.12 -15.36 0.42
CA HIS A 9 -0.09 -13.93 0.71
C HIS A 9 -0.31 -13.06 -0.55
N SER A 10 -0.91 -13.60 -1.61
CA SER A 10 -1.06 -12.88 -2.87
C SER A 10 -1.97 -11.65 -2.73
N ILE A 11 -1.52 -10.53 -3.30
CA ILE A 11 -2.27 -9.26 -3.36
C ILE A 11 -3.03 -9.09 -4.68
N ALA A 12 -3.16 -10.14 -5.48
CA ALA A 12 -3.75 -10.07 -6.82
C ALA A 12 -5.24 -9.66 -6.85
N GLY A 13 -5.92 -9.65 -5.70
CA GLY A 13 -7.29 -9.16 -5.54
C GLY A 13 -7.41 -7.75 -4.95
N MET A 14 -6.29 -7.05 -4.72
CA MET A 14 -6.29 -5.69 -4.18
C MET A 14 -6.27 -4.68 -5.33
N GLU A 15 -6.97 -3.56 -5.14
CA GLU A 15 -6.90 -2.42 -6.05
C GLU A 15 -5.80 -1.45 -5.59
N LEU A 16 -5.00 -0.95 -6.54
CA LEU A 16 -3.97 0.06 -6.28
C LEU A 16 -4.43 1.40 -6.85
N GLU A 17 -4.67 2.36 -5.97
CA GLU A 17 -4.93 3.74 -6.36
C GLU A 17 -3.67 4.60 -6.19
N ILE A 18 -3.32 5.38 -7.22
CA ILE A 18 -2.20 6.32 -7.19
C ILE A 18 -2.77 7.74 -7.15
N ARG A 19 -2.57 8.43 -6.03
CA ARG A 19 -3.00 9.82 -5.85
C ARG A 19 -1.80 10.77 -5.92
N ASN A 20 -1.93 11.88 -6.65
CA ASN A 20 -0.97 12.97 -6.56
C ASN A 20 -1.37 13.87 -5.39
N ILE A 21 -0.48 13.99 -4.41
CA ILE A 21 -0.74 14.72 -3.17
C ILE A 21 -0.92 16.22 -3.40
N LEU A 22 -0.47 16.76 -4.53
CA LEU A 22 -0.61 18.18 -4.87
C LEU A 22 -2.02 18.55 -5.37
N ASP A 23 -2.88 17.56 -5.66
CA ASP A 23 -4.25 17.82 -6.10
C ASP A 23 -5.16 18.28 -4.96
N LYS A 24 -4.83 17.94 -3.70
CA LYS A 24 -5.55 18.38 -2.51
C LYS A 24 -4.59 18.82 -1.42
N LYS A 25 -4.84 20.02 -0.88
CA LYS A 25 -3.99 20.61 0.17
C LYS A 25 -3.92 19.74 1.43
N GLU A 26 -4.98 19.02 1.76
CA GLU A 26 -5.04 18.09 2.89
C GLU A 26 -4.04 16.93 2.72
N TRP A 27 -3.92 16.39 1.49
CA TRP A 27 -2.96 15.33 1.16
C TRP A 27 -1.54 15.84 1.10
N GLU A 28 -1.34 17.04 0.53
CA GLU A 28 -0.04 17.71 0.54
C GLU A 28 0.44 17.88 1.98
N GLN A 29 -0.36 18.48 2.86
CA GLN A 29 0.02 18.70 4.26
C GLN A 29 0.28 17.40 5.02
N ALA A 30 -0.49 16.35 4.74
CA ALA A 30 -0.31 15.05 5.38
C ALA A 30 0.95 14.30 4.92
N TYR A 31 1.33 14.42 3.63
CA TYR A 31 2.32 13.52 3.02
C TYR A 31 3.55 14.21 2.39
N GLN A 32 3.60 15.55 2.30
CA GLN A 32 4.64 16.31 1.58
C GLN A 32 6.09 15.99 1.98
N TYR A 33 6.33 15.49 3.19
CA TYR A 33 7.68 15.22 3.69
C TYR A 33 8.11 13.75 3.59
N GLU A 34 7.20 12.83 3.26
CA GLU A 34 7.46 11.38 3.40
C GLU A 34 7.14 10.56 2.15
N ILE A 35 7.11 11.18 0.97
CA ILE A 35 6.91 10.45 -0.29
C ILE A 35 8.06 9.47 -0.60
N PRO A 36 7.77 8.23 -1.06
CA PRO A 36 6.44 7.65 -1.27
C PRO A 36 5.81 7.13 0.03
N VAL A 37 4.51 7.41 0.21
CA VAL A 37 3.68 6.89 1.30
C VAL A 37 2.70 5.86 0.72
N LEU A 38 2.53 4.73 1.41
CA LEU A 38 1.49 3.74 1.10
C LEU A 38 0.50 3.71 2.26
N THR A 39 -0.79 3.76 1.93
CA THR A 39 -1.90 3.63 2.88
C THR A 39 -2.81 2.50 2.42
N TRP A 40 -3.57 1.96 3.37
CA TRP A 40 -4.63 1.00 3.10
C TRP A 40 -5.97 1.57 3.52
N SER A 41 -6.94 1.58 2.61
CA SER A 41 -8.32 1.92 2.88
C SER A 41 -9.19 0.69 2.67
N ASN A 42 -10.06 0.36 3.63
CA ASN A 42 -11.04 -0.71 3.45
C ASN A 42 -12.23 -0.19 2.64
N GLU A 43 -12.82 -1.05 1.81
CA GLU A 43 -14.00 -0.69 1.02
C GLU A 43 -15.17 -0.35 1.97
N GLY A 44 -15.55 0.93 2.01
CA GLY A 44 -16.65 1.43 2.85
C GLY A 44 -16.24 2.13 4.16
N SER A 45 -14.94 2.25 4.45
CA SER A 45 -14.43 3.05 5.57
C SER A 45 -13.52 4.17 5.06
N ASP A 46 -13.67 5.37 5.62
CA ASP A 46 -12.77 6.52 5.36
C ASP A 46 -11.45 6.39 6.16
N ASP A 47 -11.36 5.39 7.03
CA ASP A 47 -10.17 5.11 7.81
C ASP A 47 -9.04 4.56 6.92
N GLU A 48 -8.00 5.38 6.74
CA GLU A 48 -6.76 4.99 6.09
C GLU A 48 -5.74 4.51 7.12
N VAL A 49 -5.28 3.26 6.98
CA VAL A 49 -4.21 2.69 7.79
C VAL A 49 -2.87 2.96 7.12
N ALA A 50 -1.95 3.62 7.83
CA ALA A 50 -0.61 3.88 7.32
C ALA A 50 0.22 2.59 7.21
N ILE A 51 0.74 2.30 6.01
CA ILE A 51 1.63 1.16 5.79
C ILE A 51 3.08 1.63 5.97
N PRO A 52 3.90 0.93 6.78
CA PRO A 52 5.31 1.29 6.94
C PRO A 52 6.07 1.17 5.62
N ARG A 53 7.06 2.03 5.43
CA ARG A 53 7.91 1.97 4.23
C ARG A 53 8.65 0.65 4.14
N PHE A 54 8.48 -0.04 3.02
CA PHE A 54 9.30 -1.20 2.69
C PHE A 54 10.70 -0.76 2.27
N SER A 55 11.70 -1.59 2.58
CA SER A 55 13.04 -1.38 2.04
C SER A 55 12.99 -1.45 0.51
N PRO A 56 13.66 -0.55 -0.22
CA PRO A 56 13.67 -0.56 -1.68
C PRO A 56 14.29 -1.83 -2.27
N ARG A 57 14.99 -2.63 -1.45
CA ARG A 57 15.60 -3.92 -1.85
C ARG A 57 14.79 -5.14 -1.41
N THR A 58 13.59 -4.96 -0.87
CA THR A 58 12.73 -6.07 -0.45
C THR A 58 12.17 -6.80 -1.67
N SER A 59 12.31 -8.13 -1.70
CA SER A 59 11.69 -8.98 -2.72
C SER A 59 10.17 -8.93 -2.66
N ILE A 60 9.51 -9.13 -3.80
CA ILE A 60 8.05 -9.02 -3.92
C ILE A 60 7.32 -9.99 -2.99
N GLU A 61 7.77 -11.24 -2.87
CA GLU A 61 7.18 -12.23 -1.95
C GLU A 61 7.23 -11.77 -0.49
N ARG A 62 8.33 -11.11 -0.09
CA ARG A 62 8.49 -10.59 1.29
C ARG A 62 7.61 -9.38 1.52
N MET A 63 7.48 -8.48 0.54
CA MET A 63 6.54 -7.36 0.58
C MET A 63 5.10 -7.87 0.71
N GLN A 64 4.69 -8.83 -0.11
CA GLN A 64 3.35 -9.46 -0.07
C GLN A 64 3.05 -10.09 1.29
N LYS A 65 4.01 -10.81 1.87
CA LYS A 65 3.86 -11.38 3.22
C LYS A 65 3.70 -10.32 4.30
N GLN A 66 4.47 -9.23 4.23
CA GLN A 66 4.35 -8.13 5.19
C GLN A 66 3.01 -7.40 5.06
N LEU A 67 2.56 -7.14 3.84
CA LEU A 67 1.24 -6.55 3.57
C LEU A 67 0.12 -7.45 4.11
N HIS A 68 0.12 -8.73 3.76
CA HIS A 68 -0.89 -9.67 4.26
C HIS A 68 -0.94 -9.70 5.80
N SER A 69 0.23 -9.69 6.46
CA SER A 69 0.31 -9.65 7.93
C SER A 69 -0.22 -8.36 8.55
N LEU A 70 -0.11 -7.21 7.86
CA LEU A 70 -0.61 -5.92 8.35
C LEU A 70 -2.12 -5.77 8.12
N LEU A 71 -2.62 -6.32 7.01
CA LEU A 71 -4.01 -6.13 6.57
C LEU A 71 -4.97 -7.19 7.12
N THR A 72 -4.46 -8.34 7.55
CA THR A 72 -5.25 -9.45 8.11
C THR A 72 -5.24 -9.45 9.65
N SER A 73 -4.52 -8.52 10.29
CA SER A 73 -4.36 -8.46 11.75
C SER A 73 -5.46 -7.68 12.46
#